data_AF-X8CJ78-F1
#
_entry.id   AF-X8CJ78-F1
#
_cell.length_a   1.000
_cell.length_b   1.000
_cell.length_c   1.000
_cell.angle_alpha   90.00
_cell.angle_beta   90.00
_cell.angle_gamma   90.00
#
_symmetry.space_group_name_H-M   'P 1'
#
loop_
_entity.id
_entity.type
_entity.pdbx_description
1 polymer ?
#
loop_
_entity_poly.entity_id
_entity_poly.type
_entity_poly.pdbx_seq_one_letter_code
_entity_poly.pdbx_strand_id
1 'polypeptide(L)'
;MAAAVADRLGTGVLAIRKAGKLPPPVHAERYDLEYSTATLEIPGEGIDLRGRNIVIVDDVLATGGTLAASGRLLERAGANVVAAAVLFELGGLGGRDAVAPLPVHSLMCE
;
A
#
# COMPACT_ATOMS: atom_id res chain seq x y z
N MET A 1 6.24 10.64 4.05
CA MET A 1 6.90 10.48 2.73
C MET A 1 5.93 10.64 1.56
N ALA A 2 4.89 9.82 1.44
CA ALA A 2 3.98 9.81 0.28
C ALA A 2 3.44 11.20 -0.12
N ALA A 3 3.03 12.03 0.84
CA ALA A 3 2.54 13.38 0.57
C ALA A 3 3.59 14.29 -0.08
N ALA A 4 4.86 14.21 0.32
CA ALA A 4 5.94 14.99 -0.28
C ALA A 4 6.27 14.53 -1.71
N VAL A 5 6.19 13.21 -1.97
CA VAL A 5 6.32 12.66 -3.32
C VAL A 5 5.18 13.16 -4.21
N ALA A 6 3.94 13.09 -3.72
CA ALA A 6 2.77 13.55 -4.45
C ALA A 6 2.83 15.05 -4.77
N ASP A 7 3.23 15.88 -3.80
CA ASP A 7 3.43 17.32 -3.99
C ASP A 7 4.48 17.61 -5.09
N ARG A 8 5.65 16.96 -5.01
CA ARG A 8 6.72 17.08 -6.00
C ARG A 8 6.28 16.68 -7.41
N LEU A 9 5.39 15.69 -7.53
CA LEU A 9 4.89 15.16 -8.81
C LEU A 9 3.61 15.85 -9.30
N GLY A 10 3.00 16.73 -8.50
CA GLY A 10 1.72 17.35 -8.81
C GLY A 10 0.56 16.33 -8.87
N THR A 11 0.63 15.25 -8.09
CA THR A 11 -0.39 14.19 -8.06
C THR A 11 -1.17 14.19 -6.75
N GLY A 12 -2.29 13.45 -6.73
CA GLY A 12 -3.03 13.20 -5.49
C GLY A 12 -2.30 12.25 -4.56
N VAL A 13 -2.70 12.25 -3.28
CA VAL A 13 -2.27 11.28 -2.27
C VAL A 13 -3.50 10.69 -1.57
N LEU A 14 -3.51 9.37 -1.42
CA LEU A 14 -4.52 8.63 -0.67
C LEU A 14 -3.85 7.94 0.51
N ALA A 15 -4.36 8.18 1.72
CA ALA A 15 -3.83 7.52 2.91
C ALA A 15 -4.54 6.18 3.14
N ILE A 16 -3.75 5.11 3.26
CA ILE A 16 -4.21 3.81 3.79
C ILE A 16 -4.02 3.85 5.30
N ARG A 17 -5.04 3.46 6.07
CA ARG A 17 -5.04 3.59 7.54
C ARG A 17 -5.37 2.26 8.19
N LYS A 18 -4.95 2.08 9.45
CA LYS A 18 -5.43 0.96 10.27
C LYS A 18 -6.92 1.11 10.53
N ALA A 19 -7.60 -0.01 10.74
CA ALA A 19 -9.04 -0.02 10.95
C ALA A 19 -9.52 0.92 12.07
N GLY A 20 -10.64 1.58 11.82
CA GLY A 20 -11.29 2.52 12.75
C GLY A 20 -10.61 3.90 12.82
N LYS A 21 -9.69 4.22 11.91
CA LYS A 21 -9.05 5.54 11.82
C LYS A 21 -9.67 6.45 10.76
N LEU A 22 -10.57 5.93 9.94
CA LEU A 22 -11.29 6.68 8.92
C LEU A 22 -12.80 6.71 9.26
N PRO A 23 -13.50 7.82 8.93
CA PRO A 23 -14.95 7.84 9.04
C PRO A 23 -15.56 6.87 8.01
N PRO A 24 -16.58 6.09 8.36
CA PRO A 24 -17.30 5.25 7.41
C PRO A 24 -18.08 6.11 6.39
N PRO A 25 -18.31 5.59 5.16
CA PRO A 25 -17.98 4.25 4.70
C PRO A 25 -16.50 4.07 4.32
N VAL A 26 -16.00 2.85 4.47
CA VAL A 26 -14.61 2.46 4.14
C VAL A 26 -14.57 1.17 3.33
N HIS A 27 -13.58 1.04 2.45
CA HIS A 27 -13.13 -0.28 1.99
C HIS A 27 -12.10 -0.81 2.97
N ALA A 28 -12.14 -2.11 3.24
CA ALA A 28 -11.24 -2.77 4.18
C ALA A 28 -10.56 -3.99 3.58
N GLU A 29 -9.32 -4.26 4.01
CA GLU A 29 -8.59 -5.50 3.76
C GLU A 29 -8.02 -6.05 5.04
N ARG A 30 -8.41 -7.27 5.40
CA ARG A 30 -7.81 -8.03 6.50
C ARG A 30 -6.64 -8.85 5.96
N TYR A 31 -5.56 -8.92 6.73
CA TYR A 31 -4.42 -9.78 6.42
C TYR A 31 -3.81 -10.38 7.68
N ASP A 32 -3.17 -11.52 7.51
CA ASP A 32 -2.56 -12.26 8.60
C ASP A 32 -1.16 -11.73 8.90
N LEU A 33 -0.85 -11.73 10.19
CA LEU A 33 0.48 -11.55 10.78
C LEU A 33 0.86 -12.88 11.45
N GLU A 34 2.12 -13.04 11.85
CA GLU A 34 2.64 -14.29 12.43
C GLU A 34 1.78 -14.84 13.58
N TYR A 35 1.25 -13.96 14.44
CA TYR A 35 0.44 -14.33 15.60
C TYR A 35 -0.88 -13.57 15.71
N SER A 36 -1.27 -12.81 14.68
CA SER A 36 -2.45 -11.95 14.76
C SER A 36 -2.99 -11.59 13.38
N THR A 37 -3.96 -10.70 13.33
CA THR A 37 -4.49 -10.15 12.08
C THR A 37 -4.55 -8.64 12.19
N ALA A 38 -4.37 -7.97 11.07
CA ALA A 38 -4.54 -6.53 10.96
C ALA A 38 -5.50 -6.21 9.81
N THR A 39 -6.11 -5.03 9.88
CA THR A 39 -7.01 -4.54 8.85
C THR A 39 -6.57 -3.16 8.39
N LEU A 40 -6.45 -2.99 7.08
CA LEU A 40 -6.21 -1.73 6.40
C LEU A 40 -7.51 -1.18 5.82
N GLU A 41 -7.66 0.14 5.83
CA GLU A 41 -8.83 0.86 5.34
C GLU A 41 -8.43 2.01 4.42
N ILE A 42 -9.28 2.26 3.42
CA ILE A 42 -9.32 3.48 2.60
C ILE A 42 -10.77 4.02 2.59
N PRO A 43 -10.98 5.33 2.32
CA PRO A 43 -12.32 5.87 2.15
C PRO A 43 -13.11 5.08 1.10
N GLY A 44 -14.37 4.74 1.42
CA GLY A 44 -15.28 4.02 0.53
C GLY A 44 -16.03 4.94 -0.44
N GLU A 45 -15.92 6.25 -0.24
CA GLU A 45 -16.55 7.27 -1.07
C GLU A 45 -15.66 8.52 -1.17
N GLY A 46 -16.05 9.45 -2.04
CA GLY A 46 -15.35 10.72 -2.26
C GLY A 46 -14.19 10.68 -3.25
N ILE A 47 -13.62 9.51 -3.54
CA ILE A 47 -12.55 9.33 -4.54
C ILE A 47 -12.87 8.11 -5.41
N ASP A 48 -13.14 8.33 -6.70
CA ASP A 48 -13.28 7.23 -7.66
C ASP A 48 -11.89 6.74 -8.09
N LEU A 49 -11.54 5.51 -7.68
CA LEU A 49 -10.26 4.89 -7.95
C LEU A 49 -10.24 4.06 -9.24
N ARG A 50 -11.40 3.84 -9.88
CA ARG A 50 -11.50 2.96 -11.06
C ARG A 50 -10.58 3.44 -12.18
N GLY A 51 -9.69 2.54 -12.62
CA GLY A 51 -8.73 2.79 -13.70
C GLY A 51 -7.61 3.76 -13.36
N ARG A 52 -7.52 4.27 -12.11
CA ARG A 52 -6.41 5.13 -11.70
C ARG A 52 -5.15 4.31 -11.49
N ASN A 53 -4.03 4.79 -12.02
CA ASN A 53 -2.73 4.21 -11.76
C ASN A 53 -2.20 4.72 -10.41
N ILE A 54 -1.85 3.80 -9.52
CA ILE A 54 -1.41 4.09 -8.16
C ILE A 54 -0.03 3.47 -7.92
N VAL A 55 0.86 4.25 -7.31
CA VAL A 55 2.11 3.76 -6.72
C VAL A 55 1.96 3.74 -5.21
N ILE A 56 2.22 2.60 -4.58
CA ILE A 56 2.22 2.48 -3.12
C ILE A 56 3.56 3.02 -2.61
N VAL A 57 3.53 3.85 -1.58
CA VAL A 57 4.73 4.44 -0.99
C VAL A 57 4.76 4.13 0.51
N ASP A 58 5.78 3.41 0.96
CA ASP A 58 5.94 3.01 2.37
C ASP A 58 7.40 3.18 2.83
N ASP A 59 7.66 3.17 4.14
CA ASP A 59 9.04 3.34 4.63
C ASP A 59 9.88 2.08 4.45
N VAL A 60 9.37 0.91 4.83
CA VAL A 60 10.13 -0.34 4.89
C VAL A 60 9.38 -1.50 4.23
N LEU A 61 10.05 -2.21 3.33
CA LEU A 61 9.65 -3.56 2.90
C LEU A 61 10.33 -4.61 3.80
N ALA A 62 9.54 -5.24 4.67
CA ALA A 62 9.98 -6.40 5.48
C ALA A 62 9.44 -7.72 4.88
N THR A 63 8.44 -8.33 5.50
CA THR A 63 7.78 -9.56 4.99
C THR A 63 6.81 -9.31 3.84
N GLY A 64 6.52 -8.05 3.50
CA GLY A 64 5.62 -7.67 2.40
C GLY A 64 4.12 -7.75 2.70
N GLY A 65 3.70 -8.29 3.85
CA GLY A 65 2.27 -8.48 4.16
C GLY A 65 1.42 -7.22 4.09
N THR A 66 1.87 -6.11 4.69
CA THR A 66 1.18 -4.82 4.64
C THR A 66 1.06 -4.27 3.21
N LEU A 67 2.12 -4.40 2.43
CA LEU A 67 2.18 -3.88 1.06
C LEU A 67 1.30 -4.71 0.11
N ALA A 68 1.33 -6.04 0.25
CA ALA A 68 0.44 -6.95 -0.46
C ALA A 68 -1.04 -6.70 -0.14
N ALA A 69 -1.37 -6.52 1.15
CA ALA A 69 -2.72 -6.17 1.58
C ALA A 69 -3.17 -4.81 1.02
N SER A 70 -2.27 -3.83 1.02
CA SER A 70 -2.53 -2.50 0.42
C SER A 70 -2.81 -2.61 -1.08
N GLY A 71 -2.04 -3.42 -1.81
CA GLY A 71 -2.26 -3.70 -3.23
C GLY A 71 -3.66 -4.26 -3.49
N ARG A 72 -4.01 -5.36 -2.81
CA ARG A 72 -5.32 -6.00 -2.95
C ARG A 72 -6.48 -5.06 -2.59
N LEU A 73 -6.32 -4.23 -1.56
CA LEU A 73 -7.32 -3.24 -1.17
C LEU A 73 -7.60 -2.23 -2.28
N LEU A 74 -6.54 -1.68 -2.88
CA LEU A 74 -6.63 -0.70 -3.96
C LEU A 74 -7.19 -1.32 -5.25
N GLU A 75 -6.74 -2.52 -5.60
CA GLU A 75 -7.20 -3.24 -6.79
C GLU A 75 -8.70 -3.58 -6.70
N ARG A 76 -9.17 -4.02 -5.52
CA ARG A 76 -10.61 -4.24 -5.30
C ARG A 76 -11.44 -2.96 -5.35
N ALA A 77 -10.84 -1.82 -5.04
CA ALA A 77 -11.45 -0.50 -5.24
C ALA A 77 -11.37 -0.03 -6.71
N GLY A 78 -10.80 -0.84 -7.60
CA GLY A 78 -10.74 -0.62 -9.05
C GLY A 78 -9.48 0.11 -9.54
N ALA A 79 -8.51 0.39 -8.67
CA ALA A 79 -7.24 0.99 -9.10
C ALA A 79 -6.33 -0.02 -9.78
N ASN A 80 -5.43 0.50 -10.64
CA ASN A 80 -4.29 -0.25 -11.17
C ASN A 80 -3.08 0.05 -10.29
N VAL A 81 -2.64 -0.91 -9.48
CA VAL A 81 -1.43 -0.76 -8.67
C VAL A 81 -0.23 -1.08 -9.55
N VAL A 82 0.51 -0.04 -9.97
CA VAL A 82 1.54 -0.17 -11.03
C VAL A 82 2.93 -0.45 -10.48
N ALA A 83 3.22 -0.01 -9.26
CA ALA A 83 4.48 -0.24 -8.57
C ALA A 83 4.35 0.05 -7.07
N ALA A 84 5.37 -0.33 -6.32
CA ALA A 84 5.62 0.15 -4.98
C ALA A 84 7.00 0.82 -4.87
N ALA A 85 7.14 1.79 -3.99
CA ALA A 85 8.39 2.45 -3.66
C ALA A 85 8.58 2.48 -2.14
N VAL A 86 9.75 2.01 -1.68
CA VAL A 86 10.14 1.98 -0.27
C VAL A 86 11.48 2.65 -0.05
N LEU A 87 11.72 3.19 1.16
CA LEU A 87 13.04 3.71 1.51
C LEU A 87 14.02 2.57 1.75
N PHE A 88 13.61 1.61 2.58
CA PHE A 88 14.43 0.48 2.98
C PHE A 88 13.77 -0.85 2.63
N GLU A 89 14.58 -1.79 2.20
CA GLU A 89 14.21 -3.18 2.02
C GLU A 89 15.06 -4.04 2.94
N LEU A 90 14.40 -4.88 3.75
CA LEU A 90 15.03 -5.85 4.61
C LEU A 90 15.13 -7.19 3.86
N GLY A 91 16.32 -7.51 3.39
CA GLY A 91 16.64 -8.76 2.71
C GLY A 91 16.43 -9.98 3.60
N GLY A 92 16.27 -11.14 2.97
CA GLY A 92 16.09 -12.42 3.66
C GLY A 92 14.70 -12.63 4.30
N LEU A 93 13.79 -11.66 4.24
CA LEU A 93 12.43 -11.77 4.79
C LEU A 93 11.35 -12.12 3.75
N GLY A 94 11.72 -12.36 2.49
CA GLY A 94 10.79 -12.76 1.43
C GLY A 94 9.82 -11.66 0.98
N GLY A 95 10.08 -10.38 1.30
CA GLY A 95 9.16 -9.28 1.02
C GLY A 95 8.82 -9.09 -0.46
N ARG A 96 9.80 -9.25 -1.36
CA ARG A 96 9.58 -9.16 -2.81
C ARG A 96 8.71 -10.29 -3.34
N ASP A 97 8.90 -11.50 -2.84
CA ASP A 97 8.10 -12.67 -3.25
C ASP A 97 6.64 -12.50 -2.82
N ALA A 98 6.41 -11.96 -1.62
CA ALA A 98 5.08 -11.72 -1.09
C ALA A 98 4.25 -10.69 -1.89
N VAL A 99 4.90 -9.81 -2.65
CA VAL A 99 4.25 -8.75 -3.42
C VAL A 99 4.33 -8.96 -4.94
N ALA A 100 5.01 -10.01 -5.39
CA ALA A 100 5.09 -10.33 -6.81
C ALA A 100 3.68 -10.55 -7.42
N PRO A 101 3.45 -10.10 -8.68
CA PRO A 101 4.41 -9.55 -9.63
C PRO A 101 4.62 -8.03 -9.55
N LEU A 102 4.16 -7.35 -8.50
CA LEU A 102 4.24 -5.90 -8.39
C LEU A 102 5.71 -5.43 -8.39
N PRO A 103 6.12 -4.53 -9.30
CA PRO A 103 7.46 -3.96 -9.27
C PRO A 103 7.69 -3.18 -7.97
N VAL A 104 8.80 -3.45 -7.27
CA VAL A 104 9.21 -2.70 -6.08
C VAL A 104 10.54 -2.00 -6.29
N HIS A 105 10.54 -0.69 -6.08
CA HIS A 105 11.73 0.16 -6.02
C HIS A 105 12.12 0.43 -4.56
N SER A 106 13.37 0.17 -4.20
CA SER A 106 13.94 0.49 -2.89
C SER A 106 15.13 1.44 -3.04
N LEU A 107 15.32 2.38 -2.11
CA LEU A 107 16.50 3.26 -2.11
C LEU A 107 17.70 2.59 -1.45
N MET A 108 17.46 1.76 -0.44
CA MET A 108 18.46 0.96 0.26
C MET A 108 17.95 -0.47 0.43
N CYS A 109 18.84 -1.44 0.27
CA CYS A 109 18.60 -2.85 0.51
C CYS A 109 19.72 -3.37 1.40
N GLU A 110 19.37 -4.01 2.51
CA GLU A 110 20.29 -4.68 3.43
C GLU A 110 20.01 -6.18 3.49
#